data_AF-A0A147JYJ5-F1
#
_entry.id   AF-A0A147JYJ5-F1
#
_cell.length_a   1.000
_cell.length_b   1.000
_cell.length_c   1.000
_cell.angle_alpha   90.00
_cell.angle_beta   90.00
_cell.angle_gamma   90.00
#
_symmetry.space_group_name_H-M   'P 1'
#
loop_
_entity.id
_entity.type
_entity.pdbx_description
1 polymer ?
#
loop_
_entity_poly.entity_id
_entity_poly.type
_entity_poly.pdbx_seq_one_letter_code
_entity_poly.pdbx_strand_id
1 'polypeptide(L)'
;METRKKAIFVALFYPFTIATVAAGFLAFVMLMLKLPMPAISTVVLGFYFVCAASIYLISKQMIESFGMRGLFLGFVLIIGVLAALSTVLFIWEQLGGANP
;
A
#
# COMPACT_ATOMS: atom_id res chain seq x y z
N MET A 1 28.60 -12.30 -5.61
CA MET A 1 27.16 -12.22 -6.02
C MET A 1 26.23 -11.77 -4.88
N GLU A 2 26.53 -12.07 -3.62
CA GLU A 2 25.70 -11.72 -2.44
C GLU A 2 25.53 -10.21 -2.19
N THR A 3 26.58 -9.41 -2.41
CA THR A 3 26.58 -7.95 -2.16
C THR A 3 25.62 -7.20 -3.09
N ARG A 4 25.45 -7.66 -4.34
CA ARG A 4 24.46 -7.10 -5.27
C ARG A 4 23.03 -7.42 -4.82
N LYS A 5 22.78 -8.63 -4.28
CA LYS A 5 21.46 -9.01 -3.75
C LYS A 5 21.05 -8.10 -2.59
N LYS A 6 21.97 -7.83 -1.65
CA LYS A 6 21.73 -6.91 -0.52
C LYS A 6 21.46 -5.49 -0.99
N ALA A 7 22.23 -4.96 -1.93
CA ALA A 7 22.02 -3.59 -2.44
C ALA A 7 20.64 -3.41 -3.10
N ILE A 8 20.17 -4.43 -3.84
CA ILE A 8 18.86 -4.42 -4.48
C ILE A 8 17.74 -4.52 -3.44
N PHE A 9 17.89 -5.37 -2.42
CA PHE A 9 16.94 -5.44 -1.31
C PHE A 9 16.84 -4.10 -0.58
N VAL A 10 17.96 -3.44 -0.31
CA VAL A 10 17.98 -2.11 0.33
C VAL A 10 17.31 -1.07 -0.58
N ALA A 11 17.58 -1.09 -1.89
CA ALA A 11 16.98 -0.18 -2.85
C ALA A 11 15.45 -0.34 -2.97
N LEU A 12 14.92 -1.51 -2.65
CA LEU A 12 13.49 -1.81 -2.70
C LEU A 12 12.78 -1.56 -1.37
N PHE A 13 13.44 -1.93 -0.25
CA PHE A 13 12.91 -1.70 1.09
C PHE A 13 12.92 -0.23 1.47
N TYR A 14 13.93 0.54 1.07
CA TYR A 14 14.04 1.95 1.42
C TYR A 14 12.81 2.79 0.97
N PRO A 15 12.39 2.77 -0.31
CA PRO A 15 11.19 3.50 -0.74
C PRO A 15 9.91 2.92 -0.10
N PHE A 16 9.89 1.61 0.19
CA PHE A 16 8.77 0.97 0.85
C PHE A 16 8.59 1.40 2.31
N THR A 17 9.70 1.54 3.06
CA THR A 17 9.71 2.08 4.42
C THR A 17 9.25 3.54 4.43
N ILE A 18 9.74 4.36 3.48
CA ILE A 18 9.30 5.75 3.35
C ILE A 18 7.78 5.82 3.07
N ALA A 19 7.28 5.01 2.13
CA ALA A 19 5.85 4.94 1.83
C ALA A 19 5.03 4.53 3.07
N THR A 20 5.55 3.63 3.89
CA THR A 20 4.89 3.18 5.13
C THR A 20 4.85 4.26 6.20
N VAL A 21 5.96 4.98 6.39
CA VAL A 21 6.00 6.11 7.33
C VAL A 21 5.06 7.22 6.85
N ALA A 22 5.05 7.53 5.55
CA ALA A 22 4.16 8.53 4.97
C ALA A 22 2.68 8.14 5.09
N ALA A 23 2.34 6.87 4.84
CA ALA A 23 0.98 6.36 5.00
C ALA A 23 0.52 6.41 6.47
N GLY A 24 1.39 6.08 7.42
CA GLY A 24 1.11 6.20 8.85
C GLY A 24 0.93 7.65 9.29
N PHE A 25 1.76 8.57 8.77
CA PHE A 25 1.60 10.00 9.03
C PHE A 25 0.29 10.55 8.44
N LEU A 26 -0.08 10.13 7.24
CA LEU A 26 -1.35 10.48 6.60
C LEU A 26 -2.53 10.00 7.45
N ALA A 27 -2.50 8.75 7.92
CA ALA A 27 -3.51 8.21 8.82
C ALA A 27 -3.62 9.03 10.11
N PHE A 28 -2.48 9.39 10.71
CA PHE A 28 -2.42 10.20 11.92
C PHE A 28 -3.04 11.59 11.74
N VAL A 29 -2.73 12.28 10.64
CA VAL A 29 -3.34 13.59 10.32
C VAL A 29 -4.85 13.45 10.15
N MET A 30 -5.32 12.41 9.47
CA MET A 30 -6.75 12.17 9.28
C MET A 30 -7.49 11.85 10.58
N LEU A 31 -6.84 11.12 11.51
CA LEU A 31 -7.37 10.89 12.85
C LEU A 31 -7.48 12.21 13.64
N MET A 32 -6.48 13.08 13.54
CA MET A 32 -6.51 14.41 14.17
C MET A 32 -7.64 15.30 13.61
N LEU A 33 -7.97 15.13 12.33
CA LEU A 33 -9.10 15.80 11.67
C LEU A 33 -10.47 15.18 11.99
N LYS A 34 -10.53 14.14 12.84
CA LYS A 34 -11.76 13.40 13.18
C LYS A 34 -12.52 12.88 11.95
N LEU A 35 -11.79 12.47 10.91
CA LEU A 35 -12.41 11.85 9.73
C LEU A 35 -12.98 10.46 10.08
N PRO A 36 -14.05 10.02 9.42
CA PRO A 36 -14.62 8.71 9.65
C PRO A 36 -13.61 7.63 9.25
N MET A 37 -13.49 6.60 10.09
CA MET A 37 -12.51 5.52 9.94
C MET A 37 -12.45 4.86 8.55
N PRO A 38 -13.58 4.64 7.83
CA PRO A 38 -13.50 4.10 6.47
C PRO A 38 -12.93 5.09 5.44
N ALA A 39 -13.08 6.41 5.64
CA ALA A 39 -12.41 7.40 4.79
C ALA A 39 -10.90 7.34 5.00
N ILE A 40 -10.46 7.23 6.27
CA ILE A 40 -9.05 7.08 6.62
C ILE A 40 -8.47 5.81 5.98
N SER A 41 -9.17 4.69 6.15
CA SER A 41 -8.76 3.40 5.60
C SER A 41 -8.64 3.46 4.07
N THR A 42 -9.64 4.02 3.38
CA THR A 42 -9.67 4.12 1.92
C THR A 42 -8.50 4.95 1.40
N VAL A 43 -8.23 6.12 1.99
CA VAL A 43 -7.16 7.00 1.52
C VAL A 43 -5.78 6.42 1.84
N VAL A 44 -5.60 5.83 3.02
CA VAL A 44 -4.33 5.20 3.40
C VAL A 44 -4.02 3.98 2.52
N LEU A 45 -5.00 3.11 2.28
CA LEU A 45 -4.86 1.95 1.39
C LEU A 45 -4.63 2.37 -0.06
N GLY A 46 -5.37 3.37 -0.55
CA GLY A 46 -5.18 3.91 -1.90
C GLY A 46 -3.78 4.50 -2.09
N PHE A 47 -3.30 5.29 -1.13
CA PHE A 47 -1.94 5.81 -1.13
C PHE A 47 -0.90 4.68 -1.13
N TYR A 48 -1.09 3.67 -0.27
CA TYR A 48 -0.21 2.52 -0.21
C TYR A 48 -0.18 1.72 -1.52
N PHE A 49 -1.32 1.57 -2.18
CA PHE A 49 -1.43 0.90 -3.47
C PHE A 49 -0.68 1.67 -4.57
N VAL A 50 -0.85 2.99 -4.66
CA VAL A 50 -0.14 3.83 -5.63
C VAL A 50 1.37 3.79 -5.40
N CYS A 51 1.81 3.84 -4.15
CA CYS A 51 3.22 3.68 -3.79
C CYS A 51 3.76 2.30 -4.18
N ALA A 52 3.04 1.22 -3.84
CA ALA A 52 3.43 -0.15 -4.19
C ALA A 52 3.50 -0.35 -5.72
N ALA A 53 2.53 0.18 -6.47
CA ALA A 53 2.52 0.14 -7.93
C ALA A 53 3.68 0.93 -8.54
N SER A 54 3.98 2.12 -8.00
CA SER A 54 5.12 2.93 -8.46
C SER A 54 6.46 2.25 -8.20
N ILE A 55 6.64 1.68 -7.00
CA ILE A 55 7.84 0.91 -6.64
C ILE A 55 7.97 -0.32 -7.54
N TYR A 56 6.87 -1.01 -7.84
CA TYR A 56 6.87 -2.15 -8.76
C TYR A 56 7.25 -1.74 -10.18
N LEU A 57 6.73 -0.64 -10.70
CA LEU A 57 7.06 -0.15 -12.05
C LEU A 57 8.54 0.23 -12.18
N ILE A 58 9.08 0.94 -11.18
CA ILE A 58 10.49 1.34 -11.13
C ILE A 58 11.40 0.11 -10.95
N SER A 59 10.97 -0.85 -10.13
CA SER A 59 11.75 -2.06 -9.82
C SER A 59 11.49 -3.24 -10.74
N LYS A 60 10.62 -3.09 -11.76
CA LYS A 60 10.16 -4.17 -12.64
C LYS A 60 11.32 -4.95 -13.25
N GLN A 61 12.34 -4.23 -13.74
CA GLN A 61 13.55 -4.82 -14.33
C GLN A 61 14.39 -5.61 -13.30
N MET A 62 14.46 -5.15 -12.04
CA MET A 62 15.18 -5.86 -10.98
C MET A 62 14.41 -7.06 -10.43
N ILE A 63 13.08 -6.95 -10.34
CA ILE A 63 12.18 -8.00 -9.83
C ILE A 63 12.09 -9.18 -10.80
N GLU A 64 12.03 -8.92 -12.12
CA GLU A 64 12.10 -9.97 -13.14
C GLU A 64 13.45 -10.70 -13.12
N SER A 65 14.55 -10.00 -12.85
CA SER A 65 15.90 -10.59 -12.80
C SER A 65 16.14 -11.46 -11.54
N PHE A 66 15.36 -11.25 -10.46
CA PHE A 66 15.55 -11.96 -9.18
C PHE A 66 14.55 -13.08 -8.88
N GLY A 67 13.55 -13.31 -9.73
CA GLY A 67 12.51 -14.32 -9.48
C GLY A 67 11.58 -13.99 -8.31
N MET A 68 11.67 -12.79 -7.71
CA MET A 68 10.80 -12.32 -6.62
C MET A 68 9.46 -11.75 -7.10
N ARG A 69 9.15 -11.93 -8.39
CA ARG A 69 7.93 -11.45 -9.04
C ARG A 69 6.68 -11.93 -8.32
N GLY A 70 6.67 -13.17 -7.82
CA GLY A 70 5.55 -13.76 -7.09
C GLY A 70 5.27 -13.09 -5.74
N LEU A 71 6.31 -12.79 -4.96
CA LEU A 71 6.16 -12.09 -3.67
C LEU A 71 5.63 -10.67 -3.85
N PHE A 72 6.15 -9.95 -4.86
CA PHE A 72 5.72 -8.58 -5.13
C PHE A 72 4.29 -8.52 -5.67
N LEU A 73 3.96 -9.41 -6.62
CA LEU A 73 2.59 -9.54 -7.12
C LEU A 73 1.63 -9.94 -6.00
N GLY A 74 2.00 -10.90 -5.15
CA GLY A 74 1.19 -11.29 -4.00
C GLY A 74 0.94 -10.12 -3.05
N PHE A 75 1.96 -9.32 -2.77
CA PHE A 75 1.84 -8.15 -1.91
C PHE A 75 0.93 -7.07 -2.51
N VAL A 76 1.10 -6.77 -3.80
CA VAL A 76 0.22 -5.85 -4.55
C VAL A 76 -1.22 -6.36 -4.58
N LEU A 77 -1.42 -7.68 -4.75
CA LEU A 77 -2.74 -8.30 -4.81
C LEU A 77 -3.44 -8.25 -3.44
N ILE A 78 -2.73 -8.54 -2.34
CA ILE A 78 -3.26 -8.42 -0.98
C ILE A 78 -3.65 -6.97 -0.68
N ILE A 79 -2.79 -5.99 -0.98
CA ILE A 79 -3.11 -4.57 -0.79
C ILE A 79 -4.30 -4.18 -1.66
N GLY A 80 -4.34 -4.62 -2.92
CA GLY A 80 -5.43 -4.35 -3.83
C GLY A 80 -6.77 -4.89 -3.31
N VAL A 81 -6.78 -6.11 -2.78
CA VAL A 81 -7.97 -6.72 -2.16
C VAL A 81 -8.37 -5.95 -0.90
N LEU A 82 -7.44 -5.60 -0.01
CA LEU A 82 -7.75 -4.79 1.17
C LEU A 82 -8.29 -3.40 0.79
N ALA A 83 -7.72 -2.77 -0.24
CA ALA A 83 -8.16 -1.46 -0.73
C ALA A 83 -9.57 -1.56 -1.33
N ALA A 84 -9.85 -2.59 -2.13
CA ALA A 84 -11.17 -2.85 -2.69
C ALA A 84 -12.21 -3.09 -1.58
N LEU A 85 -11.90 -3.95 -0.60
CA LEU A 85 -12.77 -4.22 0.55
C LEU A 85 -13.03 -2.94 1.37
N SER A 86 -11.99 -2.15 1.62
CA SER A 86 -12.11 -0.87 2.33
C SER A 86 -12.99 0.13 1.57
N THR A 87 -12.85 0.19 0.24
CA THR A 87 -13.67 1.06 -0.61
C THR A 87 -15.13 0.60 -0.64
N VAL A 88 -15.38 -0.71 -0.71
CA VAL A 88 -16.72 -1.29 -0.64
C VAL A 88 -17.37 -0.99 0.71
N LEU A 89 -16.63 -1.14 1.82
CA LEU A 89 -17.09 -0.79 3.16
C LEU A 89 -17.39 0.72 3.28
N PHE A 90 -16.55 1.58 2.73
CA PHE A 90 -16.77 3.02 2.70
C PHE A 90 -18.05 3.40 1.92
N ILE A 91 -18.25 2.80 0.74
CA ILE A 91 -19.45 3.02 -0.07
C ILE A 91 -20.70 2.47 0.65
N TRP A 92 -20.58 1.32 1.31
CA TRP A 92 -21.67 0.73 2.09
C TRP A 92 -22.08 1.62 3.27
N GLU A 93 -21.12 2.20 3.98
CA GLU A 93 -21.38 3.15 5.07
C GLU A 93 -22.05 4.43 4.54
N GLN A 94 -21.61 4.95 3.39
CA GLN A 94 -22.23 6.11 2.72
C GLN A 94 -23.66 5.84 2.21
N LEU A 95 -23.97 4.60 1.82
CA LEU A 95 -25.31 4.18 1.38
C LEU A 95 -26.30 3.90 2.53
N GLY A 96 -25.91 4.19 3.78
CA GLY A 96 -26.76 3.99 4.96
C GLY A 96 -26.80 2.55 5.46
N GLY A 97 -25.90 1.68 4.98
CA GLY A 97 -25.76 0.29 5.43
C GLY A 97 -25.15 0.15 6.83
N ALA A 98 -24.76 1.26 7.46
CA ALA A 98 -24.34 1.36 8.85
C ALA A 98 -25.34 2.21 9.65
N ASN A 99 -26.59 1.77 9.71
CA ASN A 99 -27.48 2.10 10.83
C ASN A 99 -27.57 0.85 11.73
N PRO A 100 -27.30 0.94 13.04
CA PRO A 100 -27.92 0.01 13.97
C PRO A 100 -29.45 0.16 13.97
#